data_AF-A0A061HBK0-F1
#
_entry.id   AF-A0A061HBK0-F1
#
_cell.length_a   1.000
_cell.length_b   1.000
_cell.length_c   1.000
_cell.angle_alpha   90.00
_cell.angle_beta   90.00
_cell.angle_gamma   90.00
#
_symmetry.space_group_name_H-M   'P 1'
#
loop_
_entity.id
_entity.type
_entity.pdbx_description
1 polymer ?
#
loop_
_entity_poly.entity_id
_entity_poly.type
_entity_poly.pdbx_seq_one_letter_code
_entity_poly.pdbx_strand_id
1 'polypeptide(L)'
;MQVRLAFAVSALVAAAPTLAATLGGNLGCGAPSLTSEDHAELQALSMFPSAVEAERGPVSIPVYWNTLTDNSGQGNLTASQIQEWMSVVNKGYAKTGFSFRLAGTRYLQDSAQFNTKGVDTAATVRLRDSLHVGNQRTLNIVTLNMLSAGYVGYATYPWVYRSEPRQDGVLIHYDLRPGSTDPNNNLGHVLIHEIGHWLGLLHVFSGSCDGDGDGVADTPPQKTLSRGCPTGKDSCPNRPGLDSIHNYLDYSDDVCLREFTPGQVARMKQFYGAYRA
;
A
#
# COMPACT_ATOMS: atom_id res chain seq x y z
N MET A 1 62.52 13.05 -24.26
CA MET A 1 61.10 13.10 -24.67
C MET A 1 60.40 11.93 -23.99
N GLN A 2 59.82 12.14 -22.81
CA GLN A 2 59.13 11.10 -22.04
C GLN A 2 57.64 11.10 -22.42
N VAL A 3 57.15 10.01 -22.99
CA VAL A 3 55.73 9.81 -23.29
C VAL A 3 55.06 9.26 -22.03
N ARG A 4 54.18 10.05 -21.40
CA ARG A 4 53.32 9.59 -20.31
C ARG A 4 52.10 8.88 -20.92
N LEU A 5 51.97 7.57 -20.70
CA LEU A 5 50.72 6.85 -20.95
C LEU A 5 49.71 7.22 -19.85
N ALA A 6 48.62 7.87 -20.22
CA ALA A 6 47.46 8.06 -19.35
C ALA A 6 46.58 6.80 -19.45
N PHE A 7 46.49 6.03 -18.35
CA PHE A 7 45.49 4.99 -18.22
C PHE A 7 44.14 5.64 -17.85
N ALA A 8 43.21 5.67 -18.79
CA ALA A 8 41.82 5.98 -18.50
C ALA A 8 41.18 4.77 -17.82
N VAL A 9 40.93 4.88 -16.51
CA VAL A 9 40.10 3.92 -15.78
C VAL A 9 38.65 4.25 -16.10
N SER A 10 38.08 3.59 -17.12
CA SER A 10 36.64 3.58 -17.31
C SER A 10 35.99 2.85 -16.15
N ALA A 11 35.41 3.59 -15.21
CA ALA A 11 34.51 3.02 -14.23
C ALA A 11 33.26 2.53 -14.98
N LEU A 12 33.12 1.21 -15.13
CA LEU A 12 31.83 0.62 -15.46
C LEU A 12 30.90 0.89 -14.28
N VAL A 13 30.04 1.89 -14.41
CA VAL A 13 28.83 1.99 -13.59
C VAL A 13 27.93 0.86 -14.06
N ALA A 14 27.91 -0.26 -13.33
CA ALA A 14 26.91 -1.28 -13.53
C ALA A 14 25.54 -0.63 -13.25
N ALA A 15 24.73 -0.46 -14.29
CA ALA A 15 23.35 -0.05 -14.11
C ALA A 15 22.66 -1.11 -13.24
N ALA A 16 22.10 -0.70 -12.10
CA ALA A 16 21.25 -1.58 -11.33
C ALA A 16 20.14 -2.12 -12.26
N PRO A 17 19.87 -3.43 -12.27
CA PRO A 17 18.79 -3.97 -13.09
C PRO A 17 17.49 -3.25 -12.72
N THR A 18 16.70 -2.88 -13.73
CA THR A 18 15.38 -2.30 -13.51
C THR A 18 14.53 -3.26 -12.68
N LEU A 19 13.70 -2.73 -11.78
CA LEU A 19 12.78 -3.54 -10.97
C LEU A 19 12.04 -4.56 -11.84
N ALA A 20 11.54 -4.10 -13.00
CA ALA A 20 10.90 -4.92 -14.05
C ALA A 20 11.71 -6.16 -14.49
N ALA A 21 13.04 -6.08 -14.57
CA ALA A 21 13.89 -7.21 -14.97
C ALA A 21 14.11 -8.24 -13.85
N THR A 22 13.96 -7.83 -12.58
CA THR A 22 14.00 -8.73 -11.41
C THR A 22 12.64 -9.36 -11.06
N LEU A 23 11.54 -8.82 -11.62
CA LEU A 23 10.15 -9.22 -11.36
C LEU A 23 9.69 -10.41 -12.21
N GLY A 24 10.48 -11.49 -12.27
CA GLY A 24 10.09 -12.76 -12.93
C GLY A 24 8.88 -13.49 -12.31
N GLY A 25 8.02 -12.81 -11.53
CA GLY A 25 6.83 -13.37 -10.90
C GLY A 25 5.79 -12.29 -10.54
N ASN A 26 4.53 -12.73 -10.40
CA ASN A 26 3.36 -11.97 -9.96
C ASN A 26 3.53 -11.39 -8.53
N LEU A 27 4.42 -10.42 -8.33
CA LEU A 27 4.41 -9.68 -7.07
C LEU A 27 3.13 -8.82 -7.02
N GLY A 28 2.55 -8.73 -5.82
CA GLY A 28 1.32 -8.00 -5.56
C GLY A 28 1.37 -7.32 -4.20
N CYS A 29 0.33 -6.55 -3.92
CA CYS A 29 0.00 -6.02 -2.61
C CYS A 29 -0.52 -7.15 -1.71
N GLY A 30 -0.30 -7.02 -0.41
CA GLY A 30 -0.69 -8.03 0.57
C GLY A 30 -1.49 -7.43 1.72
N ALA A 31 -2.34 -8.25 2.30
CA ALA A 31 -2.99 -7.97 3.57
C ALA A 31 -3.17 -9.30 4.33
N PRO A 32 -3.41 -9.29 5.65
CA PRO A 32 -3.77 -10.51 6.38
C PRO A 32 -4.91 -11.26 5.69
N SER A 33 -4.81 -12.59 5.62
CA SER A 33 -5.91 -13.42 5.14
C SER A 33 -7.15 -13.20 6.00
N LEU A 34 -8.29 -12.97 5.36
CA LEU A 34 -9.57 -12.81 6.07
C LEU A 34 -9.99 -14.15 6.69
N THR A 35 -10.09 -14.19 8.00
CA THR A 35 -10.64 -15.32 8.77
C THR A 35 -12.16 -15.36 8.65
N SER A 36 -12.79 -16.45 9.06
CA SER A 36 -14.27 -16.54 9.12
C SER A 36 -14.88 -15.47 10.03
N GLU A 37 -14.16 -15.11 11.11
CA GLU A 37 -14.55 -14.05 12.03
C GLU A 37 -14.48 -12.68 11.36
N ASP A 38 -13.41 -12.42 10.60
CA ASP A 38 -13.29 -11.18 9.82
C ASP A 38 -14.44 -11.06 8.82
N HIS A 39 -14.77 -12.12 8.08
CA HIS A 39 -15.91 -12.10 7.15
C HIS A 39 -17.23 -11.80 7.85
N ALA A 40 -17.45 -12.38 9.05
CA ALA A 40 -18.66 -12.12 9.83
C ALA A 40 -18.71 -10.67 10.32
N GLU A 41 -17.58 -10.09 10.73
CA GLU A 41 -17.49 -8.69 11.16
C GLU A 41 -17.68 -7.72 9.99
N LEU A 42 -17.05 -8.00 8.84
CA LEU A 42 -17.26 -7.26 7.58
C LEU A 42 -18.73 -7.28 7.16
N GLN A 43 -19.38 -8.44 7.27
CA GLN A 43 -20.80 -8.60 6.95
C GLN A 43 -21.69 -7.87 7.96
N ALA A 44 -21.38 -7.94 9.25
CA ALA A 44 -22.14 -7.22 10.30
C ALA A 44 -22.08 -5.71 10.11
N LEU A 45 -20.90 -5.16 9.79
CA LEU A 45 -20.74 -3.73 9.49
C LEU A 45 -21.47 -3.32 8.21
N SER A 46 -21.51 -4.19 7.19
CA SER A 46 -22.28 -3.96 5.97
C SER A 46 -23.80 -3.97 6.22
N MET A 47 -24.30 -4.93 7.01
CA MET A 47 -25.73 -5.09 7.32
C MET A 47 -26.26 -4.04 8.29
N PHE A 48 -25.44 -3.60 9.25
CA PHE A 48 -25.82 -2.66 10.28
C PHE A 48 -24.89 -1.45 10.29
N PRO A 49 -24.89 -0.62 9.23
CA PRO A 49 -23.97 0.50 9.12
C PRO A 49 -24.17 1.56 10.22
N SER A 50 -25.36 1.62 10.83
CA SER A 50 -25.66 2.48 11.98
C SER A 50 -25.26 1.90 13.34
N ALA A 51 -24.81 0.64 13.41
CA ALA A 51 -24.36 0.03 14.67
C ALA A 51 -23.01 0.60 15.14
N VAL A 52 -22.27 1.25 14.26
CA VAL A 52 -21.06 2.00 14.58
C VAL A 52 -21.26 3.44 14.14
N GLU A 53 -20.87 4.39 14.99
CA GLU A 53 -20.82 5.78 14.58
C GLU A 53 -19.68 5.98 13.57
N ALA A 54 -20.04 6.12 12.29
CA ALA A 54 -19.09 6.46 11.25
C ALA A 54 -18.51 7.86 11.48
N GLU A 55 -17.24 8.05 11.11
CA GLU A 55 -16.57 9.33 11.22
C GLU A 55 -17.21 10.38 10.29
N ARG A 56 -17.75 11.46 10.87
CA ARG A 56 -18.57 12.45 10.15
C ARG A 56 -17.75 13.62 9.64
N GLY A 57 -16.58 13.88 10.23
CA GLY A 57 -15.73 15.02 9.91
C GLY A 57 -14.56 14.70 8.97
N PRO A 58 -13.83 15.73 8.51
CA PRO A 58 -12.50 15.56 7.97
C PRO A 58 -11.55 14.96 9.02
N VAL A 59 -10.72 14.01 8.61
CA VAL A 59 -9.75 13.34 9.48
C VAL A 59 -8.35 13.69 9.04
N SER A 60 -7.52 14.17 9.97
CA SER A 60 -6.08 14.34 9.74
C SER A 60 -5.31 13.24 10.48
N ILE A 61 -4.79 12.28 9.72
CA ILE A 61 -4.06 11.12 10.21
C ILE A 61 -2.58 11.52 10.37
N PRO A 62 -2.02 11.48 11.60
CA PRO A 62 -0.58 11.61 11.78
C PRO A 62 0.14 10.39 11.18
N VAL A 63 1.17 10.65 10.39
CA VAL A 63 2.00 9.63 9.74
C VAL A 63 3.40 9.63 10.36
N TYR A 64 3.84 8.48 10.84
CA TYR A 64 5.22 8.22 11.22
C TYR A 64 5.90 7.38 10.16
N TRP A 65 6.92 7.97 9.55
CA TRP A 65 7.63 7.39 8.42
C TRP A 65 8.95 6.77 8.87
N ASN A 66 9.14 5.48 8.64
CA ASN A 66 10.35 4.76 9.00
C ASN A 66 11.04 4.26 7.73
N THR A 67 12.21 4.80 7.42
CA THR A 67 13.00 4.40 6.27
C THR A 67 14.12 3.47 6.69
N LEU A 68 14.06 2.22 6.23
CA LEU A 68 15.18 1.30 6.36
C LEU A 68 16.11 1.42 5.17
N THR A 69 17.40 1.23 5.43
CA THR A 69 18.45 1.19 4.41
C THR A 69 19.37 0.02 4.63
N ASP A 70 20.00 -0.45 3.56
CA ASP A 70 21.16 -1.33 3.67
C ASP A 70 22.46 -0.54 3.93
N ASN A 71 23.57 -1.27 4.03
CA ASN A 71 24.90 -0.71 4.27
C ASN A 71 25.48 0.04 3.06
N SER A 72 24.91 -0.13 1.86
CA SER A 72 25.30 0.62 0.67
C SER A 72 24.54 1.94 0.54
N GLY A 73 23.49 2.14 1.35
CA GLY A 73 22.58 3.28 1.26
C GLY A 73 21.38 3.03 0.35
N GLN A 74 21.18 1.80 -0.15
CA GLN A 74 19.95 1.42 -0.84
C GLN A 74 18.78 1.59 0.12
N GLY A 75 17.65 2.11 -0.37
CA GLY A 75 16.49 2.44 0.47
C GLY A 75 16.52 3.82 1.10
N ASN A 76 17.63 4.55 1.02
CA ASN A 76 17.75 5.86 1.66
C ASN A 76 16.92 6.94 0.95
N LEU A 77 15.68 7.12 1.42
CA LEU A 77 14.76 8.12 0.89
C LEU A 77 15.08 9.52 1.41
N THR A 78 15.22 10.50 0.51
CA THR A 78 15.36 11.90 0.94
C THR A 78 14.06 12.42 1.54
N ALA A 79 14.16 13.49 2.34
CA ALA A 79 12.98 14.17 2.85
C ALA A 79 12.05 14.66 1.71
N SER A 80 12.59 15.07 0.55
CA SER A 80 11.76 15.50 -0.59
C SER A 80 10.99 14.32 -1.18
N GLN A 81 11.61 13.14 -1.30
CA GLN A 81 10.95 11.94 -1.82
C GLN A 81 9.82 11.48 -0.91
N ILE A 82 10.01 11.56 0.41
CA ILE A 82 8.95 11.28 1.38
C ILE A 82 7.82 12.30 1.22
N GLN A 83 8.13 13.60 1.10
CA GLN A 83 7.12 14.65 0.91
C GLN A 83 6.36 14.51 -0.42
N GLU A 84 7.02 14.10 -1.49
CA GLU A 84 6.39 13.79 -2.77
C GLU A 84 5.39 12.64 -2.64
N TRP A 85 5.75 11.58 -1.91
CA TRP A 85 4.83 10.48 -1.62
C TRP A 85 3.63 10.96 -0.80
N MET A 86 3.86 11.76 0.25
CA MET A 86 2.79 12.36 1.06
C MET A 86 1.87 13.26 0.22
N SER A 87 2.42 13.99 -0.76
CA SER A 87 1.66 14.83 -1.68
C SER A 87 0.75 13.99 -2.58
N VAL A 88 1.28 12.91 -3.16
CA VAL A 88 0.51 11.97 -3.98
C VAL A 88 -0.60 11.31 -3.18
N VAL A 89 -0.30 10.85 -1.96
CA VAL A 89 -1.30 10.26 -1.06
C VAL A 89 -2.42 11.26 -0.79
N ASN A 90 -2.10 12.48 -0.35
CA ASN A 90 -3.13 13.50 -0.10
C ASN A 90 -3.94 13.87 -1.35
N LYS A 91 -3.32 13.85 -2.54
CA LYS A 91 -4.02 14.06 -3.82
C LYS A 91 -5.03 12.94 -4.10
N GLY A 92 -4.65 11.67 -3.92
CA GLY A 92 -5.54 10.52 -4.09
C GLY A 92 -6.72 10.53 -3.11
N TYR A 93 -6.49 10.97 -1.88
CA TYR A 93 -7.51 11.01 -0.82
C TYR A 93 -8.32 12.32 -0.75
N ALA A 94 -8.04 13.32 -1.60
CA ALA A 94 -8.63 14.66 -1.49
C ALA A 94 -10.17 14.70 -1.46
N LYS A 95 -10.85 13.72 -2.07
CA LYS A 95 -12.33 13.62 -2.12
C LYS A 95 -12.93 12.72 -1.02
N THR A 96 -12.12 12.17 -0.14
CA THR A 96 -12.55 11.16 0.84
C THR A 96 -12.85 11.76 2.23
N GLY A 97 -12.31 12.96 2.50
CA GLY A 97 -12.31 13.56 3.83
C GLY A 97 -11.12 13.14 4.71
N PHE A 98 -10.29 12.19 4.25
CA PHE A 98 -9.02 11.86 4.90
C PHE A 98 -7.88 12.72 4.36
N SER A 99 -6.99 13.13 5.26
CA SER A 99 -5.74 13.79 4.98
C SER A 99 -4.64 13.19 5.85
N PHE A 100 -3.40 13.22 5.35
CA PHE A 100 -2.27 12.57 5.97
C PHE A 100 -1.16 13.59 6.21
N ARG A 101 -0.78 13.75 7.47
CA ARG A 101 0.22 14.73 7.90
C ARG A 101 1.44 14.01 8.42
N LEU A 102 2.59 14.23 7.79
CA LEU A 102 3.87 13.71 8.29
C LEU A 102 4.15 14.29 9.69
N ALA A 103 4.12 13.44 10.69
CA ALA A 103 4.32 13.78 12.11
C ALA A 103 5.74 13.48 12.58
N GLY A 104 6.44 12.56 11.91
CA GLY A 104 7.84 12.28 12.15
C GLY A 104 8.45 11.36 11.10
N THR A 105 9.77 11.46 10.95
CA THR A 105 10.56 10.56 10.09
C THR A 105 11.69 9.95 10.92
N ARG A 106 11.96 8.67 10.69
CA ARG A 106 13.08 7.93 11.26
C ARG A 106 13.84 7.24 10.13
N TYR A 107 15.17 7.27 10.20
CA TYR A 107 16.07 6.57 9.29
C TYR A 107 16.84 5.51 10.05
N LEU A 108 16.86 4.28 9.53
CA LEU A 108 17.49 3.14 10.18
C LEU A 108 18.30 2.35 9.17
N GLN A 109 19.60 2.28 9.40
CA GLN A 109 20.46 1.38 8.65
C GLN A 109 20.41 -0.01 9.30
N ASP A 110 19.70 -0.93 8.66
CA ASP A 110 19.60 -2.33 9.07
C ASP A 110 19.47 -3.19 7.81
N SER A 111 20.61 -3.67 7.30
CA SER A 111 20.64 -4.45 6.06
C SER A 111 19.87 -5.76 6.15
N ALA A 112 19.79 -6.36 7.34
CA ALA A 112 19.12 -7.63 7.55
C ALA A 112 17.59 -7.47 7.49
N GLN A 113 17.07 -6.41 8.12
CA GLN A 113 15.65 -6.10 8.09
C GLN A 113 15.22 -5.37 6.81
N PHE A 114 16.12 -4.59 6.19
CA PHE A 114 15.85 -3.92 4.93
C PHE A 114 15.49 -4.93 3.83
N ASN A 115 16.24 -6.03 3.70
CA ASN A 115 15.93 -7.11 2.77
C ASN A 115 15.01 -8.16 3.42
N THR A 116 13.77 -7.76 3.73
CA THR A 116 12.83 -8.63 4.46
C THR A 116 12.57 -9.94 3.73
N LYS A 117 12.39 -11.01 4.52
CA LYS A 117 12.05 -12.36 4.04
C LYS A 117 10.58 -12.70 4.19
N GLY A 118 9.78 -11.82 4.80
CA GLY A 118 8.35 -12.02 4.97
C GLY A 118 7.72 -10.89 5.78
N VAL A 119 6.38 -10.83 5.79
CA VAL A 119 5.63 -9.79 6.49
C VAL A 119 5.28 -10.19 7.93
N ASP A 120 5.32 -11.48 8.23
CA ASP A 120 4.92 -12.15 9.47
C ASP A 120 6.07 -12.88 10.17
N THR A 121 7.30 -12.76 9.67
CA THR A 121 8.46 -13.38 10.32
C THR A 121 8.71 -12.77 11.70
N ALA A 122 9.25 -13.55 12.64
CA ALA A 122 9.59 -13.04 13.97
C ALA A 122 10.53 -11.81 13.93
N ALA A 123 11.35 -11.69 12.88
CA ALA A 123 12.20 -10.53 12.65
C ALA A 123 11.38 -9.30 12.25
N THR A 124 10.51 -9.42 11.25
CA THR A 124 9.61 -8.36 10.80
C THR A 124 8.65 -7.90 11.90
N VAL A 125 8.12 -8.84 12.69
CA VAL A 125 7.24 -8.54 13.83
C VAL A 125 7.96 -7.70 14.89
N ARG A 126 9.19 -8.07 15.26
CA ARG A 126 10.02 -7.30 16.21
C ARG A 126 10.40 -5.92 15.64
N LEU A 127 10.70 -5.86 14.35
CA LEU A 127 10.96 -4.59 13.68
C LEU A 127 9.76 -3.67 13.85
N ARG A 128 8.56 -4.08 13.42
CA ARG A 128 7.36 -3.25 13.48
C ARG A 128 7.02 -2.82 14.91
N ASP A 129 7.16 -3.73 15.88
CA ASP A 129 6.99 -3.40 17.30
C ASP A 129 7.94 -2.27 17.75
N SER A 130 9.22 -2.32 17.38
CA SER A 130 10.21 -1.30 17.70
C SER A 130 10.00 0.06 17.01
N LEU A 131 9.29 0.05 15.87
CA LEU A 131 9.03 1.25 15.06
C LEU A 131 7.67 1.89 15.34
N HIS A 132 6.78 1.17 16.03
CA HIS A 132 5.43 1.63 16.28
C HIS A 132 5.41 2.91 17.11
N VAL A 133 4.74 3.94 16.60
CA VAL A 133 4.48 5.19 17.31
C VAL A 133 2.99 5.49 17.32
N GLY A 134 2.51 6.01 18.45
CA GLY A 134 1.13 6.51 18.60
C GLY A 134 0.14 5.44 19.03
N ASN A 135 -1.09 5.58 18.55
CA ASN A 135 -2.22 4.71 18.86
C ASN A 135 -2.99 4.38 17.56
N GLN A 136 -4.24 3.92 17.65
CA GLN A 136 -5.07 3.51 16.50
C GLN A 136 -5.28 4.60 15.43
N ARG A 137 -5.07 5.87 15.81
CA ARG A 137 -5.20 7.05 14.94
C ARG A 137 -3.95 7.35 14.14
N THR A 138 -2.82 6.70 14.44
CA THR A 138 -1.51 6.97 13.84
C THR A 138 -1.15 5.92 12.81
N LEU A 139 -0.87 6.37 11.59
CA LEU A 139 -0.38 5.49 10.53
C LEU A 139 1.15 5.39 10.61
N ASN A 140 1.66 4.19 10.82
CA ASN A 140 3.08 3.88 10.74
C ASN A 140 3.38 3.30 9.35
N ILE A 141 4.33 3.91 8.63
CA ILE A 141 4.80 3.43 7.32
C ILE A 141 6.26 3.00 7.48
N VAL A 142 6.61 1.84 6.94
CA VAL A 142 7.99 1.33 6.91
C VAL A 142 8.40 1.04 5.46
N THR A 143 9.44 1.71 4.98
CA THR A 143 9.98 1.50 3.63
C THR A 143 11.18 0.58 3.68
N LEU A 144 11.15 -0.50 2.91
CA LEU A 144 12.17 -1.55 2.90
C LEU A 144 12.20 -2.28 1.56
N ASN A 145 13.09 -3.25 1.35
CA ASN A 145 13.10 -4.11 0.17
C ASN A 145 12.23 -5.37 0.40
N MET A 146 11.02 -5.34 -0.18
CA MET A 146 10.01 -6.41 -0.03
C MET A 146 10.08 -7.55 -1.05
N LEU A 147 10.95 -7.48 -2.06
CA LEU A 147 10.88 -8.43 -3.19
C LEU A 147 11.14 -9.88 -2.76
N SER A 148 12.04 -10.10 -1.79
CA SER A 148 12.30 -11.43 -1.23
C SER A 148 11.12 -11.99 -0.43
N ALA A 149 10.20 -11.15 0.03
CA ALA A 149 8.99 -11.57 0.73
C ALA A 149 7.82 -11.88 -0.22
N GLY A 150 7.96 -11.61 -1.52
CA GLY A 150 6.88 -11.85 -2.49
C GLY A 150 5.88 -10.70 -2.61
N TYR A 151 6.17 -9.52 -2.05
CA TYR A 151 5.25 -8.38 -2.03
C TYR A 151 5.89 -7.10 -2.57
N VAL A 152 5.04 -6.18 -3.05
CA VAL A 152 5.39 -4.78 -3.34
C VAL A 152 4.92 -3.83 -2.25
N GLY A 153 3.86 -4.20 -1.54
CA GLY A 153 3.31 -3.50 -0.39
C GLY A 153 2.54 -4.47 0.50
N TYR A 154 2.36 -4.09 1.76
CA TYR A 154 1.54 -4.82 2.71
C TYR A 154 0.92 -3.88 3.74
N ALA A 155 -0.36 -4.05 4.01
CA ALA A 155 -1.08 -3.28 5.01
C ALA A 155 -1.89 -4.18 5.94
N THR A 156 -1.96 -3.80 7.21
CA THR A 156 -2.94 -4.40 8.13
C THR A 156 -4.30 -3.76 8.00
N TYR A 157 -5.36 -4.57 8.11
CA TYR A 157 -6.71 -4.05 8.20
C TYR A 157 -7.00 -3.39 9.57
N PRO A 158 -8.02 -2.49 9.66
CA PRO A 158 -8.37 -1.80 10.89
C PRO A 158 -8.62 -2.70 12.11
N TRP A 159 -9.29 -3.85 11.92
CA TRP A 159 -9.64 -4.75 13.02
C TRP A 159 -8.45 -5.47 13.64
N VAL A 160 -7.35 -5.64 12.89
CA VAL A 160 -6.09 -6.21 13.40
C VAL A 160 -5.54 -5.37 14.57
N TYR A 161 -5.82 -4.07 14.61
CA TYR A 161 -5.38 -3.21 15.72
C TYR A 161 -5.85 -3.72 17.09
N ARG A 162 -7.01 -4.37 17.17
CA ARG A 162 -7.58 -4.86 18.44
C ARG A 162 -6.71 -5.94 19.08
N SER A 163 -6.17 -6.86 18.28
CA SER A 163 -5.34 -7.98 18.75
C SER A 163 -3.84 -7.67 18.67
N GLU A 164 -3.42 -6.91 17.67
CA GLU A 164 -2.01 -6.69 17.33
C GLU A 164 -1.70 -5.21 17.06
N PRO A 165 -1.94 -4.29 18.03
CA PRO A 165 -1.80 -2.84 17.81
C PRO A 165 -0.39 -2.44 17.38
N ARG A 166 0.63 -3.17 17.87
CA ARG A 166 2.05 -2.96 17.53
C ARG A 166 2.40 -3.37 16.10
N GLN A 167 1.55 -4.18 15.48
CA GLN A 167 1.67 -4.62 14.10
C GLN A 167 0.75 -3.80 13.19
N ASP A 168 0.19 -2.67 13.61
CA ASP A 168 -0.64 -1.86 12.72
C ASP A 168 0.20 -0.93 11.83
N GLY A 169 -0.15 -0.85 10.55
CA GLY A 169 0.45 0.08 9.59
C GLY A 169 0.77 -0.55 8.24
N VAL A 170 1.66 0.09 7.49
CA VAL A 170 2.03 -0.26 6.11
C VAL A 170 3.52 -0.59 6.02
N LEU A 171 3.84 -1.69 5.35
CA LEU A 171 5.17 -1.96 4.78
C LEU A 171 5.10 -1.69 3.28
N ILE A 172 6.09 -1.01 2.72
CA ILE A 172 6.10 -0.73 1.27
C ILE A 172 7.50 -0.86 0.68
N HIS A 173 7.59 -1.39 -0.53
CA HIS A 173 8.84 -1.45 -1.27
C HIS A 173 9.35 -0.03 -1.53
N TYR A 174 10.61 0.23 -1.18
CA TYR A 174 11.17 1.58 -1.16
C TYR A 174 11.20 2.28 -2.53
N ASP A 175 11.29 1.53 -3.65
CA ASP A 175 11.34 2.06 -5.02
C ASP A 175 9.97 2.04 -5.73
N LEU A 176 8.88 2.33 -5.01
CA LEU A 176 7.53 2.53 -5.58
C LEU A 176 7.03 3.97 -5.39
N ARG A 177 7.97 4.90 -5.40
CA ARG A 177 7.76 6.33 -5.20
C ARG A 177 7.60 7.07 -6.53
N PRO A 178 7.10 8.32 -6.52
CA PRO A 178 7.15 9.19 -7.68
C PRO A 178 8.54 9.21 -8.32
N GLY A 179 8.60 8.91 -9.62
CA GLY A 179 9.83 8.84 -10.39
C GLY A 179 10.71 7.61 -10.12
N SER A 180 10.14 6.50 -9.63
CA SER A 180 10.85 5.23 -9.52
C SER A 180 11.25 4.65 -10.89
N THR A 181 12.08 3.60 -10.84
CA THR A 181 12.57 2.90 -12.04
C THR A 181 11.57 1.90 -12.63
N ASP A 182 10.48 1.58 -11.91
CA ASP A 182 9.41 0.73 -12.41
C ASP A 182 8.40 1.57 -13.21
N PRO A 183 8.37 1.47 -14.56
CA PRO A 183 7.49 2.31 -15.37
C PRO A 183 6.00 2.10 -15.08
N ASN A 184 5.61 0.99 -14.45
CA ASN A 184 4.21 0.67 -14.17
C ASN A 184 3.77 1.17 -12.78
N ASN A 185 4.72 1.41 -11.86
CA ASN A 185 4.47 1.75 -10.45
C ASN A 185 5.35 2.93 -9.97
N ASN A 186 5.48 3.97 -10.80
CA ASN A 186 6.35 5.13 -10.55
C ASN A 186 5.59 6.43 -10.22
N LEU A 187 4.30 6.38 -9.93
CA LEU A 187 3.53 7.55 -9.50
C LEU A 187 3.24 7.53 -8.00
N GLY A 188 3.51 6.42 -7.33
CA GLY A 188 3.30 6.27 -5.89
C GLY A 188 1.91 5.80 -5.50
N HIS A 189 1.12 5.27 -6.44
CA HIS A 189 -0.25 4.86 -6.13
C HIS A 189 -0.33 3.56 -5.32
N VAL A 190 0.74 2.74 -5.30
CA VAL A 190 0.82 1.59 -4.39
C VAL A 190 0.66 2.04 -2.93
N LEU A 191 1.20 3.19 -2.53
CA LEU A 191 0.98 3.67 -1.15
C LEU A 191 -0.48 4.11 -0.91
N ILE A 192 -1.16 4.66 -1.92
CA ILE A 192 -2.58 4.98 -1.83
C ILE A 192 -3.39 3.69 -1.60
N HIS A 193 -3.05 2.63 -2.34
CA HIS A 193 -3.64 1.30 -2.25
C HIS A 193 -3.48 0.69 -0.85
N GLU A 194 -2.26 0.62 -0.32
CA GLU A 194 -1.99 0.06 1.01
C GLU A 194 -2.71 0.83 2.13
N ILE A 195 -2.79 2.17 2.01
CA ILE A 195 -3.57 2.97 2.96
C ILE A 195 -5.07 2.66 2.85
N GLY A 196 -5.55 2.26 1.67
CA GLY A 196 -6.94 1.84 1.47
C GLY A 196 -7.26 0.59 2.29
N HIS A 197 -6.37 -0.40 2.28
CA HIS A 197 -6.44 -1.55 3.18
C HIS A 197 -6.37 -1.15 4.66
N TRP A 198 -5.46 -0.24 5.03
CA TRP A 198 -5.37 0.26 6.41
C TRP A 198 -6.65 0.96 6.89
N LEU A 199 -7.45 1.51 5.96
CA LEU A 199 -8.77 2.09 6.19
C LEU A 199 -9.94 1.11 6.01
N GLY A 200 -9.69 -0.16 5.70
CA GLY A 200 -10.70 -1.23 5.67
C GLY A 200 -11.28 -1.56 4.30
N LEU A 201 -10.63 -1.13 3.21
CA LEU A 201 -11.00 -1.52 1.86
C LEU A 201 -10.35 -2.85 1.48
N LEU A 202 -11.10 -3.71 0.81
CA LEU A 202 -10.57 -4.93 0.20
C LEU A 202 -10.14 -4.64 -1.24
N HIS A 203 -9.42 -5.59 -1.86
CA HIS A 203 -9.24 -5.54 -3.30
C HIS A 203 -10.61 -5.59 -3.99
N VAL A 204 -10.80 -4.83 -5.08
CA VAL A 204 -12.05 -4.91 -5.88
C VAL A 204 -12.30 -6.31 -6.46
N PHE A 205 -11.25 -7.13 -6.52
CA PHE A 205 -11.26 -8.53 -6.95
C PHE A 205 -11.22 -9.54 -5.78
N SER A 206 -11.49 -9.14 -4.53
CA SER A 206 -11.48 -10.02 -3.35
C SER A 206 -12.61 -11.06 -3.30
N GLY A 207 -13.50 -11.08 -4.29
CA GLY A 207 -14.63 -12.01 -4.36
C GLY A 207 -14.66 -12.83 -5.64
N SER A 208 -15.87 -13.25 -6.00
CA SER A 208 -16.17 -13.89 -7.27
C SER A 208 -17.20 -13.05 -8.04
N CYS A 209 -17.70 -13.56 -9.17
CA CYS A 209 -18.87 -12.94 -9.80
C CYS A 209 -20.16 -13.12 -8.99
N ASP A 210 -20.11 -13.93 -7.94
CA ASP A 210 -21.17 -14.19 -6.99
C ASP A 210 -20.81 -13.67 -5.59
N GLY A 211 -21.84 -13.38 -4.79
CA GLY A 211 -21.70 -12.80 -3.45
C GLY A 211 -21.51 -11.28 -3.46
N ASP A 212 -20.90 -10.78 -2.39
CA ASP A 212 -20.79 -9.34 -2.08
C ASP A 212 -19.48 -8.70 -2.58
N GLY A 213 -18.64 -9.45 -3.32
CA GLY A 213 -17.39 -8.91 -3.88
C GLY A 213 -16.42 -8.41 -2.82
N ASP A 214 -16.03 -7.14 -2.93
CA ASP A 214 -15.19 -6.43 -1.95
C ASP A 214 -15.99 -5.85 -0.77
N GLY A 215 -17.30 -6.12 -0.72
CA GLY A 215 -18.21 -5.65 0.32
C GLY A 215 -18.58 -4.18 0.16
N VAL A 216 -18.46 -3.62 -1.06
CA VAL A 216 -18.89 -2.27 -1.40
C VAL A 216 -19.89 -2.36 -2.56
N ALA A 217 -21.03 -1.67 -2.43
CA ALA A 217 -22.16 -1.87 -3.36
C ALA A 217 -21.98 -1.18 -4.73
N ASP A 218 -21.17 -0.12 -4.79
CA ASP A 218 -20.94 0.67 -6.02
C ASP A 218 -19.63 0.30 -6.74
N THR A 219 -18.95 -0.76 -6.31
CA THR A 219 -17.88 -1.45 -7.02
C THR A 219 -18.49 -2.67 -7.74
N PRO A 220 -18.49 -2.71 -9.09
CA PRO A 220 -18.98 -3.87 -9.82
C PRO A 220 -18.25 -5.16 -9.44
N PRO A 221 -18.92 -6.33 -9.44
CA PRO A 221 -18.27 -7.61 -9.19
C PRO A 221 -17.12 -7.84 -10.16
N GLN A 222 -15.93 -8.11 -9.63
CA GLN A 222 -14.72 -8.37 -10.39
C GLN A 222 -14.07 -9.65 -9.89
N LYS A 223 -13.82 -10.60 -10.79
CA LYS A 223 -13.24 -11.92 -10.46
C LYS A 223 -11.71 -11.93 -10.53
N THR A 224 -11.12 -11.04 -11.31
CA THR A 224 -9.67 -11.04 -11.54
C THR A 224 -9.08 -9.64 -11.47
N LEU A 225 -7.89 -9.52 -10.90
CA LEU A 225 -7.08 -8.30 -10.96
C LEU A 225 -6.81 -7.84 -12.40
N SER A 226 -6.59 -6.55 -12.58
CA SER A 226 -6.14 -5.94 -13.83
C SER A 226 -4.62 -5.80 -13.87
N ARG A 227 -4.04 -5.74 -15.08
CA ARG A 227 -2.63 -5.41 -15.32
C ARG A 227 -2.58 -4.46 -16.51
N GLY A 228 -1.62 -3.54 -16.54
CA GLY A 228 -1.61 -2.53 -17.58
C GLY A 228 -2.77 -1.55 -17.44
N CYS A 229 -3.10 -0.95 -18.57
CA CYS A 229 -4.22 -0.03 -18.75
C CYS A 229 -5.29 -0.63 -19.67
N PRO A 230 -6.02 -1.68 -19.24
CA PRO A 230 -7.03 -2.30 -20.06
C PRO A 230 -8.18 -1.32 -20.36
N THR A 231 -8.99 -1.63 -21.35
CA THR A 231 -10.23 -0.89 -21.66
C THR A 231 -11.37 -1.88 -21.75
N GLY A 232 -12.49 -1.60 -21.09
CA GLY A 232 -13.69 -2.44 -21.18
C GLY A 232 -13.52 -3.84 -20.60
N LYS A 233 -12.61 -4.04 -19.63
CA LYS A 233 -12.43 -5.35 -19.01
C LYS A 233 -13.70 -5.72 -18.24
N ASP A 234 -14.14 -6.95 -18.45
CA ASP A 234 -15.31 -7.52 -17.79
C ASP A 234 -15.02 -8.98 -17.46
N SER A 235 -14.66 -9.23 -16.22
CA SER A 235 -14.41 -10.58 -15.71
C SER A 235 -15.68 -11.28 -15.23
N CYS A 236 -16.80 -10.55 -15.19
CA CYS A 236 -18.10 -11.01 -14.70
C CYS A 236 -19.26 -10.60 -15.64
N PRO A 237 -19.28 -11.07 -16.90
CA PRO A 237 -20.18 -10.57 -17.94
C PRO A 237 -21.67 -10.86 -17.72
N ASN A 238 -21.99 -11.74 -16.77
CA ASN A 238 -23.36 -12.03 -16.37
C ASN A 238 -23.84 -11.14 -15.21
N ARG A 239 -23.02 -10.18 -14.77
CA ARG A 239 -23.32 -9.21 -13.71
C ARG A 239 -23.26 -7.80 -14.27
N PRO A 240 -24.00 -6.83 -13.69
CA PRO A 240 -23.97 -5.45 -14.16
C PRO A 240 -22.63 -4.78 -13.83
N GLY A 241 -22.12 -3.98 -14.77
CA GLY A 241 -20.92 -3.16 -14.61
C GLY A 241 -19.68 -3.78 -15.25
N LEU A 242 -18.63 -2.98 -15.41
CA LEU A 242 -17.31 -3.42 -15.87
C LEU A 242 -16.36 -3.51 -14.67
N ASP A 243 -15.26 -4.26 -14.82
CA ASP A 243 -14.21 -4.33 -13.81
C ASP A 243 -13.72 -2.92 -13.46
N SER A 244 -13.41 -2.70 -12.18
CA SER A 244 -13.01 -1.42 -11.60
C SER A 244 -11.54 -1.06 -11.92
N ILE A 245 -11.17 -1.11 -13.20
CA ILE A 245 -9.80 -0.96 -13.75
C ILE A 245 -9.08 0.37 -13.44
N HIS A 246 -9.79 1.33 -12.85
CA HIS A 246 -9.29 2.66 -12.48
C HIS A 246 -9.30 2.90 -10.97
N ASN A 247 -9.78 1.93 -10.20
CA ASN A 247 -9.90 2.00 -8.77
C ASN A 247 -8.55 1.75 -8.11
N TYR A 248 -8.20 2.54 -7.09
CA TYR A 248 -6.93 2.37 -6.39
C TYR A 248 -6.74 0.99 -5.76
N LEU A 249 -7.80 0.18 -5.55
CA LEU A 249 -7.75 -1.19 -5.02
C LEU A 249 -7.66 -2.27 -6.10
N ASP A 250 -7.46 -1.92 -7.38
CA ASP A 250 -7.06 -2.84 -8.45
C ASP A 250 -5.53 -2.84 -8.65
N TYR A 251 -4.99 -3.71 -9.51
CA TYR A 251 -3.56 -3.83 -9.86
C TYR A 251 -3.22 -3.30 -11.27
N SER A 252 -4.11 -2.49 -11.84
CA SER A 252 -3.78 -1.71 -13.03
C SER A 252 -2.58 -0.80 -12.77
N ASP A 253 -1.85 -0.46 -13.84
CA ASP A 253 -0.66 0.38 -13.72
C ASP A 253 -1.03 1.76 -13.13
N ASP A 254 -0.11 2.36 -12.37
CA ASP A 254 -0.30 3.61 -11.64
C ASP A 254 -1.00 4.69 -12.50
N VAL A 255 -0.60 4.85 -13.76
CA VAL A 255 -1.13 5.86 -14.68
C VAL A 255 -2.64 5.73 -14.95
N CYS A 256 -3.20 4.54 -14.74
CA CYS A 256 -4.61 4.24 -14.95
C CYS A 256 -5.46 4.26 -13.68
N LEU A 257 -4.82 4.25 -12.50
CA LEU A 257 -5.48 4.35 -11.21
C LEU A 257 -5.76 5.82 -10.85
N ARG A 258 -7.00 6.14 -10.43
CA ARG A 258 -7.40 7.53 -10.18
C ARG A 258 -8.52 7.74 -9.16
N GLU A 259 -9.16 6.70 -8.64
CA GLU A 259 -10.36 6.90 -7.82
C GLU A 259 -10.59 5.86 -6.72
N PHE A 260 -11.31 6.32 -5.70
CA PHE A 260 -12.13 5.50 -4.82
C PHE A 260 -13.61 5.82 -5.12
N THR A 261 -14.49 4.85 -4.96
CA THR A 261 -15.94 5.07 -5.11
C THR A 261 -16.53 5.77 -3.87
N PRO A 262 -17.70 6.44 -3.98
CA PRO A 262 -18.42 6.95 -2.82
C PRO A 262 -18.68 5.88 -1.74
N GLY A 263 -19.01 4.65 -2.13
CA GLY A 263 -19.21 3.52 -1.24
C GLY A 263 -17.93 3.11 -0.50
N GLN A 264 -16.78 3.09 -1.18
CA GLN A 264 -15.48 2.90 -0.54
C GLN A 264 -15.18 4.02 0.46
N VAL A 265 -15.48 5.28 0.14
CA VAL A 265 -15.31 6.40 1.09
C VAL A 265 -16.19 6.24 2.33
N ALA A 266 -17.45 5.84 2.16
CA ALA A 266 -18.35 5.56 3.28
C ALA A 266 -17.81 4.42 4.16
N ARG A 267 -17.32 3.34 3.55
CA ARG A 267 -16.71 2.22 4.25
C ARG A 267 -15.46 2.65 5.02
N MET A 268 -14.55 3.42 4.41
CA MET A 268 -13.36 3.93 5.10
C MET A 268 -13.73 4.73 6.36
N LYS A 269 -14.77 5.58 6.29
CA LYS A 269 -15.25 6.35 7.45
C LYS A 269 -15.88 5.48 8.53
N GLN A 270 -16.63 4.46 8.13
CA GLN A 270 -17.23 3.50 9.05
C GLN A 270 -16.17 2.69 9.80
N PHE A 271 -15.20 2.13 9.07
CA PHE A 271 -14.11 1.34 9.65
C PHE A 271 -13.16 2.22 10.47
N TYR A 272 -12.90 3.45 10.05
CA TYR A 272 -12.17 4.39 10.89
C TYR A 272 -12.92 4.65 12.21
N GLY A 273 -14.22 4.89 12.18
CA GLY A 273 -15.05 5.03 13.39
C GLY A 273 -15.01 3.80 14.31
N ALA A 274 -15.07 2.59 13.73
CA ALA A 274 -15.15 1.33 14.47
C ALA A 274 -13.85 0.94 15.20
N TYR A 275 -12.69 1.25 14.62
CA TYR A 275 -11.40 0.71 15.09
C TYR A 275 -10.36 1.78 15.38
N ARG A 276 -10.55 2.98 14.84
CA ARG A 276 -9.52 4.03 14.83
C ARG A 276 -9.97 5.32 15.52
N ALA A 277 -11.24 5.51 15.86
CA ALA A 277 -11.72 6.70 16.56
C ALA A 277 -11.27 6.77 18.04
#